data_AF-A0A252CDV8-F1
#
_entry.id   AF-A0A252CDV8-F1
#
_cell.length_a   1.000
_cell.length_b   1.000
_cell.length_c   1.000
_cell.angle_alpha   90.00
_cell.angle_beta   90.00
_cell.angle_gamma   90.00
#
_symmetry.space_group_name_H-M   'P 1'
#
loop_
_entity.id
_entity.type
_entity.pdbx_description
1 polymer ?
#
loop_
_entity_poly.entity_id
_entity_poly.type
_entity_poly.pdbx_seq_one_letter_code
_entity_poly.pdbx_strand_id
1 'polypeptide(L)'
;MKNEEKILRVTYKKKIRDYNYERIIVDLKNSKNIIALSKENEIFYNLYKDLLTNDFMFYFHQGTKSYFIKRKLIAQIWKRKDLISFGDLFYTVEEPPQKRKNLVAPLRLVVVFSGNDVKNYYNPNIGVRCFTKNYPTLQNVVLKNTIVMRIMDLNLSHGSHYINTDNYPHFEDDVQGAIRAVIERYDINKEDVVLYGANKGGTGAFYHSMLGDYKSLSIEPIISILDRKSLLQDNYFLKGLRKDSLLSDLLELDKQEFRYKKMVIGSPVIPFNYDMYGQLKNENINIIDVLDNAIDEEGEVYPETIAEQTTFINNLLLESNEYKRKVQELKGLSEILK
;
A
#
# COMPACT_ATOMS: atom_id res chain seq x y z
N MET A 1 19.90 27.05 -22.35
CA MET A 1 19.34 26.00 -23.23
C MET A 1 18.15 25.39 -22.52
N LYS A 2 16.93 25.54 -23.05
CA LYS A 2 15.78 24.77 -22.55
C LYS A 2 16.06 23.30 -22.88
N ASN A 3 16.16 22.43 -21.87
CA ASN A 3 16.14 20.99 -22.09
C ASN A 3 14.82 20.70 -22.81
N GLU A 4 14.85 20.41 -24.11
CA GLU A 4 13.67 19.94 -24.81
C GLU A 4 13.29 18.60 -24.18
N GLU A 5 12.10 18.52 -23.58
CA GLU A 5 11.58 17.26 -23.04
C GLU A 5 11.66 16.18 -24.12
N LYS A 6 12.32 15.06 -23.81
CA LYS A 6 12.43 13.93 -24.74
C LYS A 6 11.10 13.19 -24.79
N ILE A 7 10.25 13.55 -25.75
CA ILE A 7 8.92 12.95 -25.95
C ILE A 7 8.90 12.10 -27.21
N LEU A 8 8.58 10.81 -27.06
CA LEU A 8 8.27 9.92 -28.18
C LEU A 8 6.76 9.91 -28.46
N ARG A 9 6.38 10.01 -29.74
CA ARG A 9 4.98 9.89 -30.20
C ARG A 9 4.84 8.69 -31.12
N VAL A 10 3.96 7.76 -30.77
CA VAL A 10 3.72 6.52 -31.53
C VAL A 10 2.23 6.23 -31.67
N THR A 11 1.90 5.39 -32.65
CA THR A 11 0.57 4.77 -32.79
C THR A 11 0.64 3.36 -32.21
N TYR A 12 -0.42 2.87 -31.59
CA TYR A 12 -0.43 1.56 -30.89
C TYR A 12 0.06 0.35 -31.71
N LYS A 13 -0.03 0.40 -33.05
CA LYS A 13 0.46 -0.66 -33.95
C LYS A 13 1.96 -0.65 -34.22
N LYS A 14 2.68 0.42 -33.82
CA LYS A 14 4.12 0.55 -34.04
C LYS A 14 4.88 0.02 -32.84
N LYS A 15 5.81 -0.90 -33.05
CA LYS A 15 6.74 -1.37 -32.02
C LYS A 15 7.64 -0.23 -31.57
N ILE A 16 7.71 0.01 -30.26
CA ILE A 16 8.68 0.91 -29.65
C ILE A 16 10.02 0.18 -29.61
N ARG A 17 11.09 0.85 -30.06
CA ARG A 17 12.45 0.28 -30.10
C ARG A 17 13.44 0.98 -29.18
N ASP A 18 13.06 2.15 -28.67
CA ASP A 18 13.90 3.00 -27.84
C ASP A 18 13.05 3.58 -26.69
N TYR A 19 13.48 3.29 -25.46
CA TYR A 19 12.84 3.69 -24.20
C TYR A 19 13.66 4.75 -23.45
N ASN A 20 14.64 5.39 -24.10
CA ASN A 20 15.46 6.46 -23.52
C ASN A 20 14.76 7.84 -23.48
N TYR A 21 13.45 7.86 -23.71
CA TYR A 21 12.61 9.04 -23.59
C TYR A 21 12.13 9.26 -22.15
N GLU A 22 11.75 10.48 -21.83
CA GLU A 22 11.15 10.80 -20.52
C GLU A 22 9.64 10.56 -20.53
N ARG A 23 9.02 10.76 -21.71
CA ARG A 23 7.59 10.61 -21.93
C ARG A 23 7.30 9.90 -23.24
N ILE A 24 6.22 9.13 -23.24
CA ILE A 24 5.68 8.47 -24.44
C ILE A 24 4.22 8.84 -24.58
N ILE A 25 3.81 9.21 -25.78
CA ILE A 25 2.41 9.46 -26.13
C ILE A 25 1.99 8.41 -27.15
N VAL A 26 1.01 7.59 -26.80
CA VAL A 26 0.46 6.55 -27.65
C VAL A 26 -0.90 6.99 -28.17
N ASP A 27 -1.02 7.15 -29.49
CA ASP A 27 -2.30 7.29 -30.17
C ASP A 27 -2.94 5.91 -30.35
N LEU A 28 -4.01 5.67 -29.60
CA LEU A 28 -4.78 4.42 -29.54
C LEU A 28 -5.81 4.32 -30.66
N LYS A 29 -6.07 5.40 -31.40
CA LYS A 29 -7.16 5.50 -32.39
C LYS A 29 -8.55 5.13 -31.83
N ASN A 30 -8.72 5.28 -30.52
CA ASN A 30 -9.94 4.99 -29.79
C ASN A 30 -10.05 5.97 -28.61
N SER A 31 -11.28 6.34 -28.23
CA SER A 31 -11.56 7.27 -27.12
C SER A 31 -11.44 6.63 -25.74
N LYS A 32 -11.42 5.29 -25.64
CA LYS A 32 -11.08 4.58 -24.41
C LYS A 32 -9.57 4.69 -24.16
N ASN A 33 -9.19 4.73 -22.90
CA ASN A 33 -7.78 4.74 -22.51
C ASN A 33 -7.12 3.35 -22.59
N ILE A 34 -5.80 3.32 -22.46
CA ILE A 34 -5.00 2.11 -22.56
C ILE A 34 -5.43 1.00 -21.59
N ILE A 35 -5.81 1.32 -20.35
CA ILE A 35 -6.23 0.32 -19.36
C ILE A 35 -7.53 -0.34 -19.82
N ALA A 36 -8.51 0.46 -20.22
CA ALA A 36 -9.81 -0.04 -20.70
C ALA A 36 -9.64 -0.91 -21.96
N LEU A 37 -8.84 -0.47 -22.94
CA LEU A 37 -8.60 -1.24 -24.16
C LEU A 37 -7.82 -2.53 -23.91
N SER A 38 -6.91 -2.54 -22.94
CA SER A 38 -6.10 -3.72 -22.60
C SER A 38 -6.95 -4.87 -22.06
N LYS A 39 -8.14 -4.58 -21.51
CA LYS A 39 -9.09 -5.62 -21.05
C LYS A 39 -9.83 -6.30 -22.20
N GLU A 40 -9.90 -5.65 -23.34
CA GLU A 40 -10.68 -6.09 -24.50
C GLU A 40 -9.80 -6.69 -25.61
N ASN A 41 -8.49 -6.41 -25.58
CA ASN A 41 -7.62 -6.71 -26.71
C ASN A 41 -6.14 -6.87 -26.31
N GLU A 42 -5.56 -7.98 -26.75
CA GLU A 42 -4.21 -8.42 -26.40
C GLU A 42 -3.10 -7.48 -26.92
N ILE A 43 -3.32 -6.78 -28.05
CA ILE A 43 -2.35 -5.83 -28.59
C ILE A 43 -2.14 -4.67 -27.61
N PHE A 44 -3.23 -4.13 -27.06
CA PHE A 44 -3.16 -3.05 -26.08
C PHE A 44 -2.60 -3.55 -24.75
N TYR A 45 -2.99 -4.77 -24.32
CA TYR A 45 -2.44 -5.42 -23.14
C TYR A 45 -0.91 -5.54 -23.22
N ASN A 46 -0.40 -6.12 -24.32
CA ASN A 46 1.03 -6.32 -24.52
C ASN A 46 1.77 -4.99 -24.64
N LEU A 47 1.21 -4.00 -25.34
CA LEU A 47 1.79 -2.66 -25.40
C LEU A 47 1.87 -2.00 -24.01
N TYR A 48 0.83 -2.15 -23.19
CA TYR A 48 0.84 -1.57 -21.86
C TYR A 48 1.85 -2.26 -20.95
N LYS A 49 1.89 -3.60 -20.95
CA LYS A 49 2.89 -4.38 -20.21
C LYS A 49 4.32 -4.00 -20.61
N ASP A 50 4.58 -3.83 -21.89
CA ASP A 50 5.87 -3.42 -22.42
C ASP A 50 6.28 -2.02 -21.92
N LEU A 51 5.35 -1.06 -21.92
CA LEU A 51 5.58 0.26 -21.32
C LEU A 51 5.88 0.18 -19.81
N LEU A 52 5.11 -0.61 -19.07
CA LEU A 52 5.31 -0.82 -17.63
C LEU A 52 6.67 -1.46 -17.34
N THR A 53 7.07 -2.47 -18.12
CA THR A 53 8.39 -3.13 -18.02
C THR A 53 9.52 -2.10 -18.13
N ASN A 54 9.35 -1.10 -19.00
CA ASN A 54 10.32 -0.04 -19.24
C ASN A 54 10.10 1.21 -18.35
N ASP A 55 9.47 1.04 -17.19
CA ASP A 55 9.27 2.07 -16.15
C ASP A 55 8.36 3.24 -16.58
N PHE A 56 7.53 3.08 -17.62
CA PHE A 56 6.58 4.10 -18.06
C PHE A 56 5.20 3.90 -17.42
N MET A 57 4.76 4.89 -16.65
CA MET A 57 3.44 4.88 -16.02
C MET A 57 2.44 5.75 -16.76
N PHE A 58 1.23 5.22 -16.96
CA PHE A 58 0.11 5.93 -17.57
C PHE A 58 -0.45 6.99 -16.61
N TYR A 59 -0.52 8.25 -17.02
CA TYR A 59 -0.92 9.34 -16.11
C TYR A 59 -1.99 10.31 -16.64
N PHE A 60 -2.29 10.26 -17.94
CA PHE A 60 -3.26 11.15 -18.55
C PHE A 60 -3.80 10.58 -19.87
N HIS A 61 -5.04 10.89 -20.22
CA HIS A 61 -5.64 10.51 -21.50
C HIS A 61 -6.50 11.65 -22.05
N GLN A 62 -6.38 11.91 -23.35
CA GLN A 62 -7.14 12.96 -24.04
C GLN A 62 -7.38 12.59 -25.51
N GLY A 63 -8.64 12.68 -25.94
CA GLY A 63 -9.03 12.32 -27.31
C GLY A 63 -8.77 10.84 -27.57
N THR A 64 -7.79 10.53 -28.40
CA THR A 64 -7.36 9.15 -28.67
C THR A 64 -6.00 8.81 -28.08
N LYS A 65 -5.41 9.69 -27.27
CA LYS A 65 -4.02 9.61 -26.84
C LYS A 65 -3.90 9.29 -25.36
N SER A 66 -3.17 8.24 -25.03
CA SER A 66 -2.70 7.96 -23.68
C SER A 66 -1.27 8.46 -23.49
N TYR A 67 -1.02 9.10 -22.36
CA TYR A 67 0.24 9.74 -22.02
C TYR A 67 0.92 8.98 -20.89
N PHE A 68 2.21 8.75 -21.07
CA PHE A 68 3.05 7.99 -20.16
C PHE A 68 4.29 8.80 -19.80
N ILE A 69 4.76 8.62 -18.58
CA ILE A 69 5.96 9.27 -18.03
C ILE A 69 6.80 8.22 -17.31
N LYS A 70 8.12 8.35 -17.33
CA LYS A 70 8.97 7.51 -16.47
C LYS A 70 8.58 7.69 -15.00
N ARG A 71 8.46 6.59 -14.26
CA ARG A 71 8.05 6.60 -12.85
C ARG A 71 8.88 7.58 -12.02
N LYS A 72 10.20 7.57 -12.20
CA LYS A 72 11.14 8.48 -11.51
C LYS A 72 10.92 9.97 -11.77
N LEU A 73 10.20 10.32 -12.85
CA LEU A 73 9.90 11.70 -13.22
C LEU A 73 8.50 12.14 -12.82
N ILE A 74 7.73 11.27 -12.16
CA ILE A 74 6.33 11.55 -11.78
C ILE A 74 6.20 12.77 -10.85
N ALA A 75 7.22 13.06 -10.03
CA ALA A 75 7.23 14.27 -9.21
C ALA A 75 6.95 15.56 -10.02
N GLN A 76 7.35 15.59 -11.30
CA GLN A 76 7.19 16.75 -12.19
C GLN A 76 5.73 17.03 -12.57
N ILE A 77 4.85 16.02 -12.50
CA ILE A 77 3.43 16.16 -12.87
C ILE A 77 2.52 16.32 -11.64
N TRP A 78 3.09 16.25 -10.43
CA TRP A 78 2.36 16.45 -9.19
C TRP A 78 2.00 17.92 -8.98
N LYS A 79 0.71 18.13 -8.71
CA LYS A 79 0.19 19.42 -8.22
C LYS A 79 0.00 19.44 -6.70
N ARG A 80 0.22 18.30 -6.04
CA ARG A 80 0.10 18.12 -4.60
C ARG A 80 1.33 18.68 -3.89
N LYS A 81 1.11 19.38 -2.78
CA LYS A 81 2.17 19.97 -1.94
C LYS A 81 2.41 19.20 -0.64
N ASP A 82 1.58 18.21 -0.37
CA ASP A 82 1.57 17.42 0.86
C ASP A 82 2.34 16.08 0.71
N LEU A 83 2.79 15.76 -0.49
CA LEU A 83 3.61 14.57 -0.75
C LEU A 83 5.04 14.79 -0.28
N ILE A 84 5.53 13.86 0.53
CA ILE A 84 6.91 13.73 0.97
C ILE A 84 7.52 12.55 0.20
N SER A 85 8.81 12.64 -0.13
CA SER A 85 9.55 11.58 -0.80
C SER A 85 10.63 10.98 0.09
N PHE A 86 10.83 9.67 -0.02
CA PHE A 86 11.99 8.95 0.51
C PHE A 86 12.43 7.95 -0.57
N GLY A 87 13.68 8.05 -1.04
CA GLY A 87 14.08 7.35 -2.27
C GLY A 87 13.15 7.73 -3.43
N ASP A 88 12.60 6.73 -4.11
CA ASP A 88 11.61 6.91 -5.18
C ASP A 88 10.14 6.81 -4.67
N LEU A 89 9.92 6.58 -3.37
CA LEU A 89 8.60 6.43 -2.76
C LEU A 89 7.98 7.78 -2.39
N PHE A 90 6.66 7.88 -2.50
CA PHE A 90 5.88 9.02 -2.00
C PHE A 90 4.93 8.63 -0.86
N TYR A 91 4.77 9.52 0.10
CA TYR A 91 3.84 9.35 1.21
C TYR A 91 3.33 10.70 1.72
N THR A 92 2.30 10.67 2.57
CA THR A 92 1.84 11.84 3.34
C THR A 92 1.95 11.58 4.82
N VAL A 93 2.05 12.64 5.62
CA VAL A 93 2.00 12.59 7.09
C VAL A 93 0.90 13.54 7.56
N GLU A 94 -0.09 13.01 8.27
CA GLU A 94 -1.17 13.74 8.91
C GLU A 94 -0.88 13.78 10.44
N GLU A 95 -0.57 14.96 10.98
CA GLU A 95 -0.40 15.14 12.43
C GLU A 95 -1.76 15.11 13.16
N PRO A 96 -1.81 14.68 14.44
CA PRO A 96 -3.06 14.67 15.20
C PRO A 96 -3.64 16.08 15.28
N PRO A 97 -4.92 16.28 14.89
CA PRO A 97 -5.54 17.60 14.95
C PRO A 97 -5.63 18.09 16.39
N GLN A 98 -5.74 19.40 16.61
CA GLN A 98 -5.61 20.00 17.94
C GLN A 98 -6.49 19.33 19.02
N LYS A 99 -7.75 19.00 18.71
CA LYS A 99 -8.70 18.32 19.62
C LYS A 99 -8.28 16.88 20.00
N ARG A 100 -7.32 16.31 19.27
CA ARG A 100 -6.78 14.95 19.41
C ARG A 100 -5.36 14.95 19.97
N LYS A 101 -4.77 16.11 20.26
CA LYS A 101 -3.51 16.20 21.01
C LYS A 101 -3.73 15.90 22.50
N ASN A 102 -2.74 15.32 23.14
CA ASN A 102 -2.75 14.92 24.56
C ASN A 102 -1.33 15.03 25.13
N LEU A 103 -1.06 16.02 25.98
CA LEU A 103 0.31 16.28 26.44
C LEU A 103 0.91 15.18 27.32
N VAL A 104 0.10 14.28 27.88
CA VAL A 104 0.57 13.22 28.79
C VAL A 104 0.65 11.83 28.12
N ALA A 105 0.19 11.68 26.88
CA ALA A 105 0.28 10.41 26.15
C ALA A 105 1.50 10.41 25.20
N PRO A 106 2.16 9.25 24.97
CA PRO A 106 3.20 9.16 23.95
C PRO A 106 2.65 9.49 22.56
N LEU A 107 3.52 9.96 21.69
CA LEU A 107 3.23 10.11 20.27
C LEU A 107 3.28 8.73 19.61
N ARG A 108 2.36 8.48 18.69
CA ARG A 108 2.18 7.18 18.03
C ARG A 108 2.13 7.35 16.53
N LEU A 109 2.37 6.26 15.81
CA LEU A 109 2.28 6.24 14.35
C LEU A 109 1.38 5.10 13.88
N VAL A 110 0.42 5.42 13.02
CA VAL A 110 -0.24 4.43 12.18
C VAL A 110 0.18 4.66 10.74
N VAL A 111 0.79 3.65 10.14
CA VAL A 111 1.20 3.65 8.74
C VAL A 111 0.15 2.93 7.92
N VAL A 112 -0.51 3.65 7.02
CA VAL A 112 -1.57 3.12 6.17
C VAL A 112 -1.02 2.85 4.78
N PHE A 113 -1.15 1.60 4.35
CA PHE A 113 -0.88 1.15 3.01
C PHE A 113 -2.17 1.28 2.19
N SER A 114 -2.14 2.11 1.15
CA SER A 114 -3.25 2.23 0.19
C SER A 114 -3.58 0.88 -0.47
N GLY A 115 -4.86 0.55 -0.49
CA GLY A 115 -5.44 -0.56 -1.22
C GLY A 115 -5.76 -0.20 -2.67
N ASN A 116 -6.61 -1.01 -3.30
CA ASN A 116 -7.12 -0.75 -4.64
C ASN A 116 -8.40 0.10 -4.60
N ASP A 117 -8.57 0.97 -5.60
CA ASP A 117 -9.84 1.66 -5.84
C ASP A 117 -10.54 1.03 -7.05
N VAL A 118 -11.44 0.09 -6.77
CA VAL A 118 -12.19 -0.65 -7.80
C VAL A 118 -13.09 0.30 -8.61
N LYS A 119 -13.65 1.34 -7.98
CA LYS A 119 -14.54 2.31 -8.64
C LYS A 119 -13.79 3.17 -9.65
N ASN A 120 -12.54 3.51 -9.35
CA ASN A 120 -11.69 4.32 -10.22
C ASN A 120 -10.64 3.50 -10.98
N TYR A 121 -10.89 2.21 -11.19
CA TYR A 121 -9.93 1.30 -11.79
C TYR A 121 -9.36 1.79 -13.15
N TYR A 122 -10.20 2.33 -14.04
CA TYR A 122 -9.77 2.84 -15.36
C TYR A 122 -9.31 4.31 -15.34
N ASN A 123 -9.22 4.96 -14.18
CA ASN A 123 -8.99 6.41 -14.12
C ASN A 123 -7.59 6.76 -14.67
N PRO A 124 -7.45 7.74 -15.59
CA PRO A 124 -6.15 8.11 -16.14
C PRO A 124 -5.22 8.74 -15.09
N ASN A 125 -5.77 9.35 -14.03
CA ASN A 125 -4.98 9.96 -12.97
C ASN A 125 -4.33 8.88 -12.10
N ILE A 126 -3.01 8.82 -12.19
CA ILE A 126 -2.17 7.89 -11.44
C ILE A 126 -2.30 8.03 -9.91
N GLY A 127 -2.49 9.24 -9.38
CA GLY A 127 -2.68 9.44 -7.95
C GLY A 127 -3.99 8.83 -7.44
N VAL A 128 -5.02 8.76 -8.28
CA VAL A 128 -6.29 8.10 -7.94
C VAL A 128 -6.11 6.57 -7.89
N ARG A 129 -5.33 6.00 -8.81
CA ARG A 129 -5.10 4.55 -8.89
C ARG A 129 -4.10 4.03 -7.84
N CYS A 130 -3.06 4.79 -7.56
CA CYS A 130 -1.92 4.36 -6.73
C CYS A 130 -1.97 4.88 -5.28
N PHE A 131 -2.88 5.82 -4.95
CA PHE A 131 -2.92 6.45 -3.64
C PHE A 131 -4.34 6.64 -3.08
N THR A 132 -5.10 5.55 -3.09
CA THR A 132 -6.43 5.49 -2.51
C THR A 132 -6.37 5.79 -1.01
N LYS A 133 -7.20 6.72 -0.53
CA LYS A 133 -7.29 7.06 0.89
C LYS A 133 -8.18 6.05 1.63
N ASN A 134 -7.70 4.81 1.78
CA ASN A 134 -8.38 3.79 2.59
C ASN A 134 -8.55 4.30 4.02
N TYR A 135 -9.70 3.99 4.62
CA TYR A 135 -10.10 4.47 5.92
C TYR A 135 -9.83 5.99 6.13
N PRO A 136 -10.52 6.87 5.37
CA PRO A 136 -10.22 8.31 5.38
C PRO A 136 -10.49 8.97 6.74
N THR A 137 -11.37 8.38 7.55
CA THR A 137 -11.75 8.85 8.89
C THR A 137 -10.88 8.31 10.02
N LEU A 138 -9.85 7.48 9.72
CA LEU A 138 -9.00 6.81 10.71
C LEU A 138 -8.49 7.76 11.81
N GLN A 139 -8.03 8.95 11.44
CA GLN A 139 -7.52 9.98 12.37
C GLN A 139 -8.50 10.37 13.50
N ASN A 140 -9.80 10.20 13.26
CA ASN A 140 -10.85 10.52 14.23
C ASN A 140 -11.09 9.40 15.25
N VAL A 141 -10.78 8.16 14.91
CA VAL A 141 -11.15 6.96 15.67
C VAL A 141 -9.95 6.23 16.31
N VAL A 142 -8.73 6.47 15.84
CA VAL A 142 -7.52 5.96 16.51
C VAL A 142 -7.33 6.60 17.90
N LEU A 143 -6.32 6.22 18.67
CA LEU A 143 -5.99 6.90 19.95
C LEU A 143 -5.57 8.38 19.73
N LYS A 144 -5.58 9.17 20.81
CA LYS A 144 -5.04 10.54 20.78
C LYS A 144 -3.52 10.49 20.57
N ASN A 145 -2.93 11.58 20.10
CA ASN A 145 -1.50 11.66 19.74
C ASN A 145 -1.06 10.63 18.71
N THR A 146 -1.93 10.24 17.78
CA THR A 146 -1.55 9.35 16.70
C THR A 146 -1.35 10.15 15.41
N ILE A 147 -0.14 10.09 14.87
CA ILE A 147 0.19 10.51 13.52
C ILE A 147 -0.27 9.42 12.55
N VAL A 148 -0.80 9.84 11.40
CA VAL A 148 -1.15 8.91 10.31
C VAL A 148 -0.23 9.17 9.12
N MET A 149 0.61 8.20 8.80
CA MET A 149 1.38 8.16 7.56
C MET A 149 0.59 7.37 6.52
N ARG A 150 0.56 7.81 5.25
CA ARG A 150 -0.06 7.04 4.16
C ARG A 150 0.94 6.86 3.03
N ILE A 151 1.19 5.61 2.66
CA ILE A 151 2.18 5.25 1.65
C ILE A 151 1.49 5.04 0.30
N MET A 152 2.05 5.65 -0.74
CA MET A 152 1.59 5.50 -2.12
C MET A 152 2.25 4.29 -2.77
N ASP A 153 1.46 3.43 -3.40
CA ASP A 153 1.98 2.31 -4.20
C ASP A 153 2.25 2.76 -5.64
N LEU A 154 3.31 3.56 -5.82
CA LEU A 154 3.66 4.17 -7.10
C LEU A 154 4.56 3.26 -7.95
N ASN A 155 4.05 2.10 -8.34
CA ASN A 155 4.74 1.20 -9.27
C ASN A 155 3.74 0.51 -10.22
N LEU A 156 4.18 0.17 -11.42
CA LEU A 156 3.34 -0.47 -12.46
C LEU A 156 2.02 0.29 -12.76
N SER A 157 0.88 -0.41 -12.86
CA SER A 157 -0.39 0.19 -13.28
C SER A 157 -1.19 0.80 -12.12
N HIS A 158 -1.30 0.04 -11.02
CA HIS A 158 -2.10 0.36 -9.83
C HIS A 158 -1.31 0.13 -8.52
N GLY A 159 0.01 -0.03 -8.62
CA GLY A 159 0.86 -0.48 -7.52
C GLY A 159 1.35 -1.92 -7.71
N SER A 160 2.47 -2.26 -7.07
CA SER A 160 3.06 -3.61 -7.04
C SER A 160 2.83 -4.33 -5.70
N HIS A 161 1.88 -3.84 -4.91
CA HIS A 161 1.60 -4.22 -3.53
C HIS A 161 2.80 -4.02 -2.59
N TYR A 162 3.56 -2.95 -2.82
CA TYR A 162 4.74 -2.57 -2.02
C TYR A 162 5.90 -3.58 -2.08
N ILE A 163 5.91 -4.43 -3.11
CA ILE A 163 6.95 -5.45 -3.34
C ILE A 163 7.87 -4.97 -4.45
N ASN A 164 9.14 -5.34 -4.34
CA ASN A 164 10.16 -5.09 -5.35
C ASN A 164 9.72 -5.65 -6.73
N THR A 165 10.09 -4.91 -7.76
CA THR A 165 9.89 -5.27 -9.17
C THR A 165 11.16 -4.98 -9.96
N ASP A 166 11.28 -5.55 -11.16
CA ASP A 166 12.47 -5.34 -11.98
C ASP A 166 12.74 -3.85 -12.29
N ASN A 167 11.68 -3.05 -12.42
CA ASN A 167 11.78 -1.60 -12.67
C ASN A 167 11.84 -0.76 -11.38
N TYR A 168 11.69 -1.38 -10.20
CA TYR A 168 11.82 -0.74 -8.90
C TYR A 168 12.35 -1.75 -7.85
N PRO A 169 13.65 -2.12 -7.93
CA PRO A 169 14.22 -3.21 -7.13
C PRO A 169 14.51 -2.85 -5.67
N HIS A 170 14.34 -1.59 -5.28
CA HIS A 170 14.58 -1.09 -3.90
C HIS A 170 13.29 -0.56 -3.26
N PHE A 171 12.13 -0.95 -3.79
CA PHE A 171 10.86 -0.44 -3.30
C PHE A 171 10.60 -0.84 -1.84
N GLU A 172 10.95 -2.07 -1.46
CA GLU A 172 10.79 -2.55 -0.09
C GLU A 172 11.70 -1.78 0.90
N ASP A 173 12.93 -1.48 0.49
CA ASP A 173 13.89 -0.69 1.25
C ASP A 173 13.39 0.75 1.43
N ASP A 174 12.85 1.35 0.36
CA ASP A 174 12.29 2.70 0.40
C ASP A 174 11.05 2.78 1.32
N VAL A 175 10.21 1.74 1.34
CA VAL A 175 9.08 1.65 2.30
C VAL A 175 9.58 1.58 3.73
N GLN A 176 10.51 0.68 4.03
CA GLN A 176 11.08 0.53 5.37
C GLN A 176 11.82 1.81 5.82
N GLY A 177 12.55 2.43 4.90
CA GLY A 177 13.29 3.67 5.13
C GLY A 177 12.37 4.86 5.38
N ALA A 178 11.27 5.00 4.63
CA ALA A 178 10.28 6.05 4.86
C ALA A 178 9.62 5.94 6.24
N ILE A 179 9.29 4.72 6.67
CA ILE A 179 8.73 4.47 8.01
C ILE A 179 9.74 4.88 9.08
N ARG A 180 11.01 4.46 8.97
CA ARG A 180 12.09 4.86 9.90
C ARG A 180 12.30 6.38 9.92
N ALA A 181 12.29 7.03 8.76
CA ALA A 181 12.46 8.49 8.67
C ALA A 181 11.34 9.25 9.40
N VAL A 182 10.09 8.75 9.36
CA VAL A 182 8.98 9.34 10.12
C VAL A 182 9.12 9.07 11.61
N ILE A 183 9.50 7.85 11.98
CA ILE A 183 9.80 7.46 13.38
C ILE A 183 10.86 8.40 13.99
N GLU A 184 11.98 8.59 13.30
CA GLU A 184 13.09 9.44 13.74
C GLU A 184 12.69 10.92 13.80
N ARG A 185 12.01 11.42 12.76
CA ARG A 185 11.59 12.83 12.69
C ARG A 185 10.67 13.24 13.85
N TYR A 186 9.82 12.32 14.30
CA TYR A 186 8.82 12.57 15.33
C TYR A 186 9.18 11.98 16.69
N ASP A 187 10.36 11.37 16.83
CA ASP A 187 10.82 10.72 18.06
C ASP A 187 9.80 9.71 18.61
N ILE A 188 9.34 8.81 17.73
CA ILE A 188 8.32 7.80 18.06
C ILE A 188 9.00 6.49 18.42
N ASN A 189 8.60 5.85 19.52
CA ASN A 189 9.11 4.53 19.83
C ASN A 189 8.55 3.48 18.85
N LYS A 190 9.39 2.53 18.41
CA LYS A 190 8.97 1.48 17.46
C LYS A 190 7.76 0.67 17.95
N GLU A 191 7.62 0.49 19.26
CA GLU A 191 6.47 -0.18 19.88
C GLU A 191 5.15 0.59 19.77
N ASP A 192 5.20 1.89 19.45
CA ASP A 192 4.06 2.79 19.23
C ASP A 192 3.70 2.94 17.74
N VAL A 193 4.26 2.07 16.89
CA VAL A 193 4.03 2.03 15.44
C VAL A 193 3.15 0.84 15.08
N VAL A 194 2.06 1.09 14.34
CA VAL A 194 1.18 0.05 13.77
C VAL A 194 1.09 0.20 12.26
N LEU A 195 1.39 -0.86 11.52
CA LEU A 195 1.16 -0.94 10.08
C LEU A 195 -0.27 -1.43 9.81
N TYR A 196 -0.95 -0.80 8.87
CA TYR A 196 -2.35 -1.11 8.57
C TYR A 196 -2.65 -1.06 7.08
N GLY A 197 -3.47 -1.99 6.60
CA GLY A 197 -4.01 -1.93 5.24
C GLY A 197 -4.93 -3.11 4.93
N ALA A 198 -5.64 -3.00 3.81
CA ALA A 198 -6.54 -4.03 3.30
C ALA A 198 -6.20 -4.46 1.87
N ASN A 199 -6.37 -5.74 1.56
CA ASN A 199 -6.19 -6.31 0.22
C ASN A 199 -4.75 -6.06 -0.29
N LYS A 200 -4.53 -5.25 -1.34
CA LYS A 200 -3.19 -4.76 -1.71
C LYS A 200 -2.47 -4.09 -0.54
N GLY A 201 -3.16 -3.20 0.17
CA GLY A 201 -2.62 -2.53 1.35
C GLY A 201 -2.36 -3.50 2.50
N GLY A 202 -3.18 -4.54 2.62
CA GLY A 202 -3.01 -5.60 3.61
C GLY A 202 -1.73 -6.38 3.36
N THR A 203 -1.42 -6.62 2.08
CA THR A 203 -0.14 -7.21 1.64
C THR A 203 1.04 -6.36 2.12
N GLY A 204 1.01 -5.05 1.84
CA GLY A 204 2.06 -4.13 2.29
C GLY A 204 2.19 -4.11 3.82
N ALA A 205 1.09 -3.95 4.53
CA ALA A 205 1.09 -3.92 5.99
C ALA A 205 1.63 -5.21 6.61
N PHE A 206 1.26 -6.37 6.06
CA PHE A 206 1.68 -7.68 6.57
C PHE A 206 3.15 -8.00 6.24
N TYR A 207 3.53 -7.87 4.98
CA TYR A 207 4.88 -8.17 4.53
C TYR A 207 5.90 -7.26 5.23
N HIS A 208 5.63 -5.95 5.28
CA HIS A 208 6.55 -5.00 5.90
C HIS A 208 6.55 -5.03 7.42
N SER A 209 5.50 -5.54 8.07
CA SER A 209 5.51 -5.73 9.53
C SER A 209 6.30 -6.96 9.94
N MET A 210 6.34 -7.99 9.11
CA MET A 210 7.26 -9.12 9.28
C MET A 210 8.70 -8.70 8.98
N LEU A 211 8.95 -8.06 7.82
CA LEU A 211 10.30 -7.62 7.42
C LEU A 211 10.94 -6.66 8.44
N GLY A 212 10.16 -5.73 8.96
CA GLY A 212 10.63 -4.70 9.87
C GLY A 212 10.36 -4.96 11.34
N ASP A 213 9.78 -6.11 11.72
CA ASP A 213 9.21 -6.39 13.04
C ASP A 213 8.44 -5.20 13.64
N TYR A 214 7.27 -4.93 13.09
CA TYR A 214 6.32 -3.93 13.61
C TYR A 214 5.04 -4.61 14.09
N LYS A 215 4.22 -3.87 14.86
CA LYS A 215 2.83 -4.26 15.06
C LYS A 215 2.07 -4.07 13.75
N SER A 216 1.11 -4.93 13.46
CA SER A 216 0.25 -4.72 12.28
C SER A 216 -1.17 -5.22 12.45
N LEU A 217 -2.06 -4.60 11.67
CA LEU A 217 -3.36 -5.13 11.34
C LEU A 217 -3.51 -5.18 9.82
N SER A 218 -3.59 -6.39 9.28
CA SER A 218 -3.69 -6.65 7.84
C SER A 218 -5.04 -7.28 7.53
N ILE A 219 -5.80 -6.69 6.61
CA ILE A 219 -7.11 -7.22 6.22
C ILE A 219 -6.97 -7.93 4.89
N GLU A 220 -7.24 -9.24 4.86
CA GLU A 220 -7.25 -10.06 3.65
C GLU A 220 -6.02 -9.78 2.74
N PRO A 221 -4.78 -9.99 3.24
CA PRO A 221 -3.58 -9.71 2.46
C PRO A 221 -3.49 -10.62 1.22
N ILE A 222 -3.15 -10.04 0.06
CA ILE A 222 -2.94 -10.76 -1.20
C ILE A 222 -1.53 -11.36 -1.21
N ILE A 223 -1.44 -12.63 -0.83
CA ILE A 223 -0.18 -13.38 -0.80
C ILE A 223 0.24 -13.80 -2.21
N SER A 224 -0.73 -14.24 -3.02
CA SER A 224 -0.48 -14.68 -4.39
C SER A 224 -1.42 -14.01 -5.38
N ILE A 225 -0.90 -13.68 -6.54
CA ILE A 225 -1.67 -13.14 -7.67
C ILE A 225 -2.04 -14.24 -8.68
N LEU A 226 -1.73 -15.51 -8.38
CA LEU A 226 -1.95 -16.65 -9.28
C LEU A 226 -3.37 -17.18 -9.29
N ASP A 227 -4.13 -17.09 -8.18
CA ASP A 227 -5.55 -17.42 -8.24
C ASP A 227 -6.32 -16.25 -8.79
N ARG A 228 -6.40 -16.27 -10.10
CA ARG A 228 -7.43 -15.58 -10.83
C ARG A 228 -7.94 -16.59 -11.82
N LYS A 229 -9.21 -16.97 -11.67
CA LYS A 229 -9.96 -17.99 -12.41
C LYS A 229 -9.92 -17.90 -13.97
N SER A 230 -9.08 -17.07 -14.59
CA SER A 230 -8.51 -17.36 -15.92
C SER A 230 -7.20 -16.60 -16.18
N LEU A 231 -6.29 -17.23 -16.92
CA LEU A 231 -5.00 -16.67 -17.38
C LEU A 231 -5.12 -15.37 -18.21
N LEU A 232 -6.34 -14.96 -18.57
CA LEU A 232 -6.70 -13.68 -19.21
C LEU A 232 -6.89 -12.52 -18.21
N GLN A 233 -6.82 -12.76 -16.89
CA GLN A 233 -7.19 -11.79 -15.85
C GLN A 233 -6.00 -11.25 -15.05
N ASP A 234 -4.88 -10.91 -15.70
CA ASP A 234 -3.87 -10.02 -15.11
C ASP A 234 -4.44 -8.59 -14.97
N ASN A 235 -5.49 -8.46 -14.16
CA ASN A 235 -6.30 -7.27 -13.97
C ASN A 235 -5.47 -6.10 -13.45
N TYR A 236 -4.31 -6.32 -12.86
CA TYR A 236 -3.47 -5.23 -12.36
C TYR A 236 -2.12 -5.15 -13.06
N PHE A 237 -1.95 -5.91 -14.15
CA PHE A 237 -0.74 -5.93 -14.98
C PHE A 237 0.52 -6.37 -14.23
N LEU A 238 0.39 -7.23 -13.23
CA LEU A 238 1.45 -7.66 -12.32
C LEU A 238 2.18 -8.92 -12.77
N LYS A 239 1.53 -9.81 -13.53
CA LYS A 239 2.07 -11.12 -13.89
C LYS A 239 3.39 -10.98 -14.66
N GLY A 240 4.47 -11.56 -14.14
CA GLY A 240 5.81 -11.44 -14.75
C GLY A 240 6.44 -10.04 -14.65
N LEU A 241 5.87 -9.11 -13.88
CA LEU A 241 6.51 -7.84 -13.48
C LEU A 241 6.78 -7.75 -11.98
N ARG A 242 6.14 -8.61 -11.19
CA ARG A 242 6.43 -8.86 -9.78
C ARG A 242 6.42 -10.37 -9.53
N LYS A 243 6.98 -10.82 -8.40
CA LYS A 243 6.84 -12.20 -7.92
C LYS A 243 5.36 -12.60 -7.80
N ASP A 244 5.03 -13.74 -8.39
CA ASP A 244 3.65 -14.22 -8.46
C ASP A 244 3.06 -14.62 -7.09
N SER A 245 3.89 -15.13 -6.18
CA SER A 245 3.50 -15.46 -4.80
C SER A 245 4.57 -15.05 -3.81
N LEU A 246 4.15 -14.45 -2.70
CA LEU A 246 5.00 -14.04 -1.59
C LEU A 246 5.14 -15.13 -0.52
N LEU A 247 4.45 -16.27 -0.66
CA LEU A 247 4.37 -17.29 0.39
C LEU A 247 5.75 -17.77 0.84
N SER A 248 6.69 -18.00 -0.09
CA SER A 248 8.04 -18.45 0.29
C SER A 248 8.82 -17.41 1.07
N ASP A 249 8.64 -16.11 0.76
CA ASP A 249 9.30 -15.05 1.52
C ASP A 249 8.69 -14.92 2.91
N LEU A 250 7.36 -15.04 3.01
CA LEU A 250 6.64 -15.01 4.28
C LEU A 250 7.00 -16.19 5.17
N LEU A 251 7.12 -17.41 4.62
CA LEU A 251 7.58 -18.58 5.35
C LEU A 251 9.03 -18.47 5.82
N GLU A 252 9.88 -17.73 5.10
CA GLU A 252 11.24 -17.43 5.56
C GLU A 252 11.23 -16.41 6.69
N LEU A 253 10.43 -15.35 6.55
CA LEU A 253 10.24 -14.34 7.60
C LEU A 253 9.58 -14.93 8.85
N ASP A 254 8.68 -15.91 8.72
CA ASP A 254 7.98 -16.59 9.83
C ASP A 254 8.93 -17.27 10.82
N LYS A 255 10.13 -17.66 10.36
CA LYS A 255 11.17 -18.29 11.18
C LYS A 255 11.85 -17.32 12.14
N GLN A 256 11.63 -16.02 11.99
CA GLN A 256 12.25 -15.01 12.85
C GLN A 256 11.52 -14.88 14.18
N GLU A 257 12.26 -14.53 15.24
CA GLU A 257 11.64 -14.13 16.49
C GLU A 257 11.08 -12.71 16.35
N PHE A 258 9.76 -12.56 16.51
CA PHE A 258 9.11 -11.26 16.51
C PHE A 258 8.87 -10.76 17.92
N ARG A 259 9.13 -9.47 18.16
CA ARG A 259 8.75 -8.81 19.41
C ARG A 259 7.32 -8.29 19.38
N TYR A 260 6.78 -8.02 18.19
CA TYR A 260 5.52 -7.31 18.03
C TYR A 260 4.47 -8.15 17.31
N LYS A 261 3.22 -8.04 17.76
CA LYS A 261 2.09 -8.80 17.21
C LYS A 261 1.70 -8.34 15.80
N LYS A 262 1.49 -9.30 14.90
CA LYS A 262 0.89 -9.12 13.59
C LYS A 262 -0.50 -9.76 13.61
N MET A 263 -1.53 -8.95 13.38
CA MET A 263 -2.92 -9.42 13.34
C MET A 263 -3.39 -9.45 11.90
N VAL A 264 -4.00 -10.55 11.47
CA VAL A 264 -4.57 -10.73 10.14
C VAL A 264 -6.06 -11.01 10.27
N ILE A 265 -6.91 -10.15 9.71
CA ILE A 265 -8.35 -10.42 9.61
C ILE A 265 -8.60 -11.06 8.25
N GLY A 266 -9.26 -12.22 8.25
CA GLY A 266 -9.60 -12.96 7.04
C GLY A 266 -10.88 -13.78 7.21
N SER A 267 -11.38 -14.31 6.11
CA SER A 267 -12.53 -15.21 6.11
C SER A 267 -12.13 -16.58 5.54
N PRO A 268 -12.35 -17.69 6.26
CA PRO A 268 -12.11 -19.04 5.72
C PRO A 268 -13.06 -19.39 4.56
N VAL A 269 -14.13 -18.62 4.34
CA VAL A 269 -15.03 -18.77 3.18
C VAL A 269 -14.33 -18.36 1.87
N ILE A 270 -13.24 -17.58 1.96
CA ILE A 270 -12.43 -17.10 0.84
C ILE A 270 -11.03 -17.74 0.93
N PRO A 271 -10.89 -19.03 0.56
CA PRO A 271 -9.77 -19.86 1.01
C PRO A 271 -8.43 -19.52 0.37
N PHE A 272 -8.38 -18.96 -0.84
CA PHE A 272 -7.13 -18.97 -1.62
C PHE A 272 -5.95 -18.27 -0.93
N ASN A 273 -6.08 -16.97 -0.63
CA ASN A 273 -5.05 -16.25 0.10
C ASN A 273 -5.08 -16.62 1.60
N TYR A 274 -6.26 -16.98 2.12
CA TYR A 274 -6.46 -17.40 3.50
C TYR A 274 -5.59 -18.59 3.89
N ASP A 275 -5.63 -19.65 3.10
CA ASP A 275 -4.86 -20.86 3.31
C ASP A 275 -3.35 -20.62 3.20
N MET A 276 -2.92 -19.57 2.48
CA MET A 276 -1.51 -19.22 2.36
C MET A 276 -0.97 -18.59 3.65
N TYR A 277 -1.60 -17.52 4.14
CA TYR A 277 -1.15 -16.95 5.41
C TYR A 277 -1.51 -17.84 6.62
N GLY A 278 -2.49 -18.74 6.49
CA GLY A 278 -2.79 -19.80 7.47
C GLY A 278 -1.68 -20.84 7.68
N GLN A 279 -0.71 -20.92 6.77
CA GLN A 279 0.45 -21.80 6.91
C GLN A 279 1.48 -21.28 7.91
N LEU A 280 1.48 -19.98 8.19
CA LEU A 280 2.43 -19.34 9.09
C LEU A 280 2.22 -19.86 10.52
N LYS A 281 3.32 -20.09 11.25
CA LYS A 281 3.31 -20.75 12.58
C LYS A 281 3.87 -19.88 13.69
N ASN A 282 4.35 -18.68 13.39
CA ASN A 282 4.87 -17.79 14.41
C ASN A 282 3.77 -17.38 15.41
N GLU A 283 4.07 -17.50 16.71
CA GLU A 283 3.13 -17.20 17.80
C GLU A 283 2.71 -15.72 17.88
N ASN A 284 3.47 -14.82 17.27
CA ASN A 284 3.13 -13.40 17.18
C ASN A 284 2.27 -13.07 15.96
N ILE A 285 1.92 -14.05 15.13
CA ILE A 285 1.00 -13.90 14.01
C ILE A 285 -0.36 -14.48 14.41
N ASN A 286 -1.35 -13.60 14.56
CA ASN A 286 -2.70 -13.98 14.95
C ASN A 286 -3.64 -13.79 13.78
N ILE A 287 -4.21 -14.90 13.29
CA ILE A 287 -5.28 -14.88 12.30
C ILE A 287 -6.60 -14.81 13.04
N ILE A 288 -7.45 -13.88 12.63
CA ILE A 288 -8.78 -13.63 13.17
C ILE A 288 -9.78 -13.99 12.09
N ASP A 289 -10.51 -15.06 12.36
CA ASP A 289 -11.53 -15.57 11.45
C ASP A 289 -12.79 -14.73 11.62
N VAL A 290 -13.27 -14.18 10.51
CA VAL A 290 -14.54 -13.46 10.47
C VAL A 290 -15.60 -14.35 9.86
N LEU A 291 -16.71 -14.47 10.58
CA LEU A 291 -17.90 -15.18 10.17
C LEU A 291 -19.02 -14.15 10.03
N ASP A 292 -19.23 -13.69 8.80
CA ASP A 292 -20.29 -12.75 8.44
C ASP A 292 -20.96 -13.25 7.16
N ASN A 293 -22.28 -13.24 7.11
CA ASN A 293 -23.04 -13.70 5.95
C ASN A 293 -23.02 -12.69 4.79
N ALA A 294 -22.55 -11.46 5.02
CA ALA A 294 -22.27 -10.47 3.98
C ALA A 294 -20.89 -10.65 3.32
N ILE A 295 -20.11 -11.68 3.71
CA ILE A 295 -18.81 -12.00 3.11
C ILE A 295 -18.94 -13.31 2.34
N ASP A 296 -19.04 -13.22 1.02
CA ASP A 296 -18.99 -14.37 0.10
C ASP A 296 -17.94 -14.23 -1.01
N GLU A 297 -17.37 -13.05 -1.22
CA GLU A 297 -16.30 -12.81 -2.20
C GLU A 297 -15.13 -11.92 -1.68
N GLU A 298 -14.01 -11.98 -2.41
CA GLU A 298 -12.82 -11.17 -2.11
C GLU A 298 -13.13 -9.68 -2.08
N GLY A 299 -12.62 -8.98 -1.06
CA GLY A 299 -12.77 -7.54 -0.90
C GLY A 299 -13.94 -7.10 -0.01
N GLU A 300 -14.83 -8.02 0.39
CA GLU A 300 -15.94 -7.75 1.33
C GLU A 300 -15.48 -7.79 2.80
N VAL A 301 -14.40 -8.50 3.12
CA VAL A 301 -13.85 -8.53 4.49
C VAL A 301 -13.52 -7.13 5.00
N TYR A 302 -13.02 -6.23 4.15
CA TYR A 302 -12.66 -4.87 4.54
C TYR A 302 -13.85 -3.98 4.96
N PRO A 303 -14.90 -3.79 4.14
CA PRO A 303 -16.04 -2.97 4.54
C PRO A 303 -16.83 -3.55 5.72
N GLU A 304 -16.90 -4.88 5.87
CA GLU A 304 -17.70 -5.52 6.91
C GLU A 304 -17.02 -5.57 8.29
N THR A 305 -15.71 -5.31 8.38
CA THR A 305 -14.94 -5.45 9.63
C THR A 305 -14.42 -4.14 10.22
N ILE A 306 -15.02 -2.99 9.89
CA ILE A 306 -14.52 -1.67 10.29
C ILE A 306 -14.48 -1.50 11.83
N ALA A 307 -15.41 -2.12 12.56
CA ALA A 307 -15.47 -2.06 14.01
C ALA A 307 -14.29 -2.82 14.65
N GLU A 308 -14.05 -4.05 14.18
CA GLU A 308 -12.91 -4.91 14.52
C GLU A 308 -11.61 -4.18 14.20
N GLN A 309 -11.51 -3.60 13.00
CA GLN A 309 -10.32 -2.87 12.57
C GLN A 309 -9.95 -1.74 13.53
N THR A 310 -10.92 -0.90 13.89
CA THR A 310 -10.71 0.19 14.86
C THR A 310 -10.25 -0.34 16.21
N THR A 311 -10.91 -1.41 16.67
CA THR A 311 -10.68 -2.02 17.97
C THR A 311 -9.26 -2.55 18.05
N PHE A 312 -8.82 -3.32 17.05
CA PHE A 312 -7.49 -3.92 17.04
C PHE A 312 -6.37 -2.92 16.85
N ILE A 313 -6.52 -1.91 15.98
CA ILE A 313 -5.52 -0.83 15.85
C ILE A 313 -5.33 -0.15 17.21
N ASN A 314 -6.41 0.23 17.88
CA ASN A 314 -6.34 0.89 19.18
C ASN A 314 -5.78 -0.02 20.27
N ASN A 315 -6.13 -1.31 20.26
CA ASN A 315 -5.58 -2.28 21.20
C ASN A 315 -4.06 -2.42 21.03
N LEU A 316 -3.57 -2.58 19.80
CA LEU A 316 -2.14 -2.62 19.49
C LEU A 316 -1.39 -1.37 19.97
N LEU A 317 -2.00 -0.18 19.83
CA LEU A 317 -1.44 1.08 20.32
C LEU A 317 -1.47 1.22 21.85
N LEU A 318 -2.40 0.57 22.55
CA LEU A 318 -2.48 0.57 24.02
C LEU A 318 -1.45 -0.37 24.66
N GLU A 319 -0.91 -1.34 23.91
CA GLU A 319 0.09 -2.28 24.42
C GLU A 319 1.47 -1.64 24.69
N SER A 320 1.69 -0.37 24.28
CA SER A 320 2.90 0.43 24.49
C SER A 320 3.41 0.41 25.94
N ASN A 321 4.70 0.10 26.12
CA ASN A 321 5.32 0.11 27.44
C ASN A 321 5.52 1.55 27.92
N GLU A 322 5.84 2.49 27.03
CA GLU A 322 5.90 3.91 27.38
C GLU A 322 4.54 4.40 27.91
N TYR A 323 3.44 4.04 27.24
CA TYR A 323 2.10 4.39 27.71
C TYR A 323 1.81 3.79 29.10
N LYS A 324 2.07 2.49 29.29
CA LYS A 324 1.89 1.80 30.58
C LYS A 324 2.73 2.45 31.68
N ARG A 325 3.98 2.82 31.39
CA ARG A 325 4.86 3.51 32.33
C ARG A 325 4.30 4.86 32.75
N LYS A 326 3.87 5.71 31.80
CA LYS A 326 3.25 7.01 32.11
C LYS A 326 1.99 6.87 32.96
N VAL A 327 1.18 5.83 32.72
CA VAL A 327 0.01 5.54 33.56
C VAL A 327 0.42 5.21 35.01
N GLN A 328 1.50 4.44 35.20
CA GLN A 328 1.99 4.13 36.56
C GLN A 328 2.60 5.36 37.26
N GLU A 329 3.36 6.19 36.53
CA GLU A 329 3.90 7.45 37.05
C GLU A 329 2.76 8.37 37.55
N LEU A 330 1.68 8.50 36.77
CA LEU A 330 0.49 9.27 37.16
C LEU A 330 -0.24 8.69 38.39
N LYS A 331 -0.32 7.36 38.50
CA LYS A 331 -0.90 6.71 39.68
C LYS A 331 -0.10 7.01 40.94
N GLY A 332 1.23 6.91 40.88
CA GLY A 332 2.10 7.22 42.02
C GLY A 332 1.97 8.68 42.48
N LEU A 333 1.82 9.63 41.55
CA LEU A 333 1.55 11.03 41.89
C LEU A 333 0.20 11.21 42.59
N SER A 334 -0.83 10.45 42.19
CA SER A 334 -2.15 10.52 42.83
C SER A 334 -2.17 9.99 44.26
N GLU A 335 -1.25 9.07 44.58
CA GLU A 335 -1.10 8.51 45.94
C GLU A 335 -0.36 9.48 46.86
N ILE A 336 0.54 10.32 46.32
CA ILE A 336 1.24 11.37 47.09
C ILE A 336 0.31 12.56 47.40
N LEU A 337 -0.72 12.78 46.58
CA LEU A 337 -1.69 13.87 46.73
C LEU A 337 -2.89 13.52 47.61
N LYS A 338 -3.00 12.27 48.06
CA LYS A 338 -3.98 11.80 49.07
C LYS A 338 -3.32 11.79 50.44
#